data_AF-A0A645HGN0-F1
#
_entry.id   AF-A0A645HGN0-F1
#
_cell.length_a   1.000
_cell.length_b   1.000
_cell.length_c   1.000
_cell.angle_alpha   90.00
_cell.angle_beta   90.00
_cell.angle_gamma   90.00
#
_symmetry.space_group_name_H-M   'P 1'
#
loop_
_entity.id
_entity.type
_entity.pdbx_description
1 polymer ?
#
loop_
_entity_poly.entity_id
_entity_poly.type
_entity_poly.pdbx_seq_one_letter_code
_entity_poly.pdbx_strand_id
1 'polypeptide(L)'
;MVFYQGKNIHRSPIPFEKLSAPLAAARGLEYPAVIFCGVEAAWTENPDEIFQSDLAKYYARREMISDLMTVPDDVCKMAVFHPVDAEKFALSSLKRFEDDFLISVSGKNWIDLMNPGTNKGTAIKKLQDMLGISEDETMAFGDFLNDLEMMRSCHHSYAMANSHPELAAACRFRAPSNDDNGVMRVIREKVLAV
;
A
#
# COMPACT_ATOMS: atom_id res chain seq x y z
N MET A 1 -6.27 -1.18 4.83
CA MET A 1 -7.75 -1.16 4.96
C MET A 1 -8.36 -2.13 3.97
N VAL A 2 -9.56 -2.63 4.25
CA VAL A 2 -10.34 -3.50 3.37
C VAL A 2 -11.76 -2.96 3.29
N PHE A 3 -12.25 -2.77 2.08
CA PHE A 3 -13.60 -2.27 1.82
C PHE A 3 -14.43 -3.34 1.10
N TYR A 4 -15.69 -3.47 1.50
CA TYR A 4 -16.67 -4.31 0.83
C TYR A 4 -17.98 -3.52 0.68
N GLN A 5 -18.47 -3.38 -0.56
CA GLN A 5 -19.67 -2.61 -0.90
C GLN A 5 -19.67 -1.19 -0.31
N GLY A 6 -18.52 -0.50 -0.40
CA GLY A 6 -18.35 0.87 0.11
C GLY A 6 -18.22 0.99 1.63
N LYS A 7 -18.30 -0.10 2.39
CA LYS A 7 -18.08 -0.11 3.84
C LYS A 7 -16.67 -0.57 4.17
N ASN A 8 -16.00 0.14 5.06
CA ASN A 8 -14.74 -0.33 5.63
C ASN A 8 -15.02 -1.48 6.60
N ILE A 9 -14.66 -2.70 6.19
CA ILE A 9 -14.90 -3.91 6.98
C ILE A 9 -13.68 -4.31 7.81
N HIS A 10 -12.51 -3.76 7.51
CA HIS A 10 -11.31 -3.97 8.29
C HIS A 10 -10.30 -2.84 8.11
N ARG A 11 -9.81 -2.32 9.23
CA ARG A 11 -8.71 -1.36 9.29
C ARG A 11 -7.68 -1.80 10.33
N SER A 12 -6.45 -1.35 10.12
CA SER A 12 -5.30 -1.57 11.01
C SER A 12 -4.75 -0.19 11.38
N PRO A 13 -5.43 0.57 12.25
CA PRO A 13 -4.98 1.89 12.64
C PRO A 13 -3.69 1.77 13.46
N ILE A 14 -2.74 2.66 13.17
CA ILE A 14 -1.54 2.84 13.96
C ILE A 14 -1.94 3.59 15.23
N PRO A 15 -1.62 3.10 16.44
CA PRO A 15 -1.85 3.86 17.66
C PRO A 15 -1.18 5.23 17.57
N PHE A 16 -1.95 6.28 17.81
CA PHE A 16 -1.57 7.64 17.47
C PHE A 16 -0.32 8.11 18.23
N GLU A 17 -0.15 7.64 19.46
CA GLU A 17 1.03 7.85 20.29
C GLU A 17 2.32 7.29 19.66
N LYS A 18 2.22 6.22 18.86
CA LYS A 18 3.37 5.64 18.16
C LYS A 18 3.82 6.47 16.96
N LEU A 19 2.95 7.34 16.42
CA LEU A 19 3.28 8.18 15.25
C LEU A 19 4.15 9.39 15.62
N SER A 20 4.19 9.81 16.89
CA SER A 20 4.89 11.03 17.30
C SER A 20 6.38 11.02 16.98
N ALA A 21 7.09 9.95 17.38
CA ALA A 21 8.53 9.81 17.15
C ALA A 21 8.92 9.71 15.65
N PRO A 22 8.28 8.86 14.82
CA PRO A 22 8.60 8.79 13.40
C PRO A 22 8.18 10.05 12.63
N LEU A 23 7.08 10.71 13.01
CA LEU A 23 6.70 12.01 12.44
C LEU A 23 7.75 13.08 12.77
N ALA A 24 8.22 13.15 14.02
CA ALA A 24 9.26 14.09 14.41
C ALA A 24 10.57 13.85 13.63
N ALA A 25 10.95 12.58 13.43
CA ALA A 25 12.11 12.23 12.61
C ALA A 25 11.92 12.65 11.14
N ALA A 26 10.73 12.44 10.57
CA ALA A 26 10.42 12.85 9.20
C ALA A 26 10.39 14.38 9.04
N ARG A 27 9.84 15.12 10.02
CA ARG A 27 9.87 16.60 10.05
C ARG A 27 11.28 17.17 10.16
N GLY A 28 12.24 16.39 10.69
CA GLY A 28 13.65 16.78 10.79
C GLY A 28 14.47 16.53 9.51
N LEU A 29 13.87 15.97 8.46
CA LEU A 29 14.53 15.79 7.17
C LEU A 29 14.69 17.13 6.45
N GLU A 30 15.65 17.19 5.52
CA GLU A 30 15.84 18.35 4.63
C GLU A 30 14.57 18.64 3.82
N TYR A 31 13.84 17.59 3.44
CA TYR A 31 12.56 17.67 2.75
C TYR A 31 11.45 16.97 3.57
N PRO A 32 10.74 17.69 4.46
CA PRO A 32 9.83 17.11 5.44
C PRO A 32 8.41 16.87 4.87
N ALA A 33 8.31 16.13 3.76
CA ALA A 33 7.04 15.82 3.13
C ALA A 33 6.45 14.51 3.68
N VAL A 34 5.40 14.65 4.51
CA VAL A 34 4.77 13.52 5.20
C VAL A 34 3.28 13.49 4.90
N ILE A 35 2.74 12.29 4.73
CA ILE A 35 1.31 12.05 4.61
C ILE A 35 0.84 10.99 5.59
N PHE A 36 -0.27 11.26 6.28
CA PHE A 36 -1.02 10.26 7.03
C PHE A 36 -2.17 9.75 6.15
N CYS A 37 -2.14 8.46 5.82
CA CYS A 37 -3.24 7.82 5.11
C CYS A 37 -4.27 7.34 6.13
N GLY A 38 -5.29 8.17 6.34
CA GLY A 38 -6.45 7.84 7.15
C GLY A 38 -7.48 6.99 6.40
N VAL A 39 -8.57 6.68 7.07
CA VAL A 39 -9.70 5.95 6.49
C VAL A 39 -10.53 6.85 5.58
N GLU A 40 -10.69 8.11 5.96
CA GLU A 40 -11.59 9.05 5.29
C GLU A 40 -10.85 9.87 4.23
N ALA A 41 -9.61 10.25 4.50
CA ALA A 41 -8.77 11.03 3.60
C ALA A 41 -7.28 10.74 3.80
N ALA A 42 -6.47 11.23 2.87
CA ALA A 42 -5.04 11.36 3.06
C ALA A 42 -4.70 12.79 3.54
N TRP A 43 -3.94 12.90 4.63
CA TRP A 43 -3.72 14.16 5.35
C TRP A 43 -2.26 14.58 5.25
N THR A 44 -1.99 15.86 5.03
CA THR A 44 -0.62 16.40 4.92
C THR A 44 -0.52 17.81 5.50
N GLU A 45 0.67 18.19 5.94
CA GLU A 45 1.04 19.57 6.27
C GLU A 45 1.60 20.29 5.05
N ASN A 46 1.08 21.47 4.73
CA ASN A 46 1.64 22.47 3.80
C ASN A 46 2.50 21.92 2.64
N PRO A 47 1.93 21.08 1.75
CA PRO A 47 2.71 20.47 0.67
C PRO A 47 3.13 21.54 -0.35
N ASP A 48 4.38 21.51 -0.81
CA ASP A 48 4.84 22.35 -1.92
C ASP A 48 4.27 21.84 -3.27
N GLU A 49 4.53 22.56 -4.36
CA GLU A 49 4.00 22.20 -5.69
C GLU A 49 4.45 20.82 -6.19
N ILE A 50 5.70 20.43 -5.89
CA ILE A 50 6.26 19.14 -6.33
C ILE A 50 5.55 18.02 -5.60
N PHE A 51 5.43 18.14 -4.28
CA PHE A 51 4.76 17.16 -3.44
C PHE A 51 3.27 17.09 -3.78
N GLN A 52 2.58 18.22 -3.94
CA GLN A 52 1.17 18.26 -4.35
C GLN A 52 0.93 17.54 -5.67
N SER A 53 1.78 17.78 -6.67
CA SER A 53 1.70 17.12 -7.98
C SER A 53 1.88 15.61 -7.87
N ASP A 54 2.75 15.14 -6.98
CA ASP A 54 2.92 13.70 -6.76
C ASP A 54 1.74 13.08 -6.02
N LEU A 55 1.28 13.74 -4.94
CA LEU A 55 0.08 13.36 -4.19
C LEU A 55 -1.16 13.26 -5.09
N ALA A 56 -1.27 14.13 -6.09
CA ALA A 56 -2.35 14.17 -7.07
C ALA A 56 -2.59 12.80 -7.74
N LYS A 57 -1.52 12.04 -7.98
CA LYS A 57 -1.50 10.77 -8.69
C LYS A 57 -2.04 9.60 -7.87
N TYR A 58 -1.85 9.64 -6.54
CA TYR A 58 -2.05 8.46 -5.69
C TYR A 58 -3.28 8.53 -4.77
N TYR A 59 -3.73 9.72 -4.37
CA TYR A 59 -4.71 9.87 -3.29
C TYR A 59 -5.98 10.59 -3.72
N ALA A 60 -7.05 9.89 -4.12
CA ALA A 60 -8.26 10.54 -4.63
C ALA A 60 -8.83 11.67 -3.72
N ARG A 61 -8.83 11.46 -2.40
CA ARG A 61 -9.22 12.47 -1.40
C ARG A 61 -8.02 12.85 -0.53
N ARG A 62 -7.67 14.13 -0.54
CA ARG A 62 -6.55 14.71 0.21
C ARG A 62 -7.01 15.97 0.93
N GLU A 63 -6.58 16.12 2.17
CA GLU A 63 -6.89 17.28 2.99
C GLU A 63 -5.60 17.82 3.62
N MET A 64 -5.53 19.16 3.74
CA MET A 64 -4.43 19.83 4.42
C MET A 64 -4.84 20.11 5.85
N ILE A 65 -3.91 19.91 6.78
CA ILE A 65 -4.10 20.20 8.19
C ILE A 65 -2.88 20.95 8.73
N SER A 66 -3.08 21.76 9.78
CA SER A 66 -2.00 22.51 10.42
C SER A 66 -1.04 21.63 11.21
N ASP A 67 -1.54 20.52 11.74
CA ASP A 67 -0.77 19.52 12.48
C ASP A 67 -1.35 18.12 12.23
N LEU A 68 -0.53 17.23 11.69
CA LEU A 68 -0.82 15.83 11.47
C LEU A 68 -1.14 15.11 12.77
N MET A 69 -0.61 15.58 13.90
CA MET A 69 -0.95 15.10 15.24
C MET A 69 -2.35 15.54 15.73
N THR A 70 -3.14 16.22 14.90
CA THR A 70 -4.54 16.58 15.21
C THR A 70 -5.54 16.02 14.20
N VAL A 71 -5.12 15.09 13.35
CA VAL A 71 -5.98 14.48 12.31
C VAL A 71 -7.18 13.77 12.96
N PRO A 72 -8.42 14.07 12.52
CA PRO A 72 -9.63 13.44 13.04
C PRO A 72 -9.94 12.13 12.30
N ASP A 73 -8.95 11.26 12.15
CA ASP A 73 -9.04 10.05 11.32
C ASP A 73 -8.18 8.91 11.90
N ASP A 74 -8.57 7.69 11.59
CA ASP A 74 -7.83 6.47 11.94
C ASP A 74 -6.69 6.25 10.94
N VAL A 75 -5.49 6.72 11.30
CA VAL A 75 -4.30 6.63 10.44
C VAL A 75 -3.86 5.17 10.30
N CYS A 76 -3.90 4.62 9.09
CA CYS A 76 -3.46 3.24 8.82
C CYS A 76 -2.03 3.16 8.27
N LYS A 77 -1.48 4.29 7.82
CA LYS A 77 -0.15 4.38 7.22
C LYS A 77 0.38 5.79 7.35
N MET A 78 1.66 5.94 7.69
CA MET A 78 2.41 7.16 7.46
C MET A 78 3.31 6.92 6.24
N ALA A 79 3.34 7.84 5.28
CA ALA A 79 4.30 7.79 4.18
C ALA A 79 5.12 9.07 4.12
N VAL A 80 6.39 8.93 3.75
CA VAL A 80 7.35 10.02 3.62
C VAL A 80 7.79 10.10 2.18
N PHE A 81 7.71 11.28 1.61
CA PHE A 81 8.06 11.57 0.23
C PHE A 81 9.39 12.32 0.14
N HIS A 82 10.15 12.04 -0.91
CA HIS A 82 11.30 12.84 -1.29
C HIS A 82 11.32 12.99 -2.82
N PRO A 83 11.53 14.20 -3.39
CA PRO A 83 11.35 14.46 -4.83
C PRO A 83 12.35 13.73 -5.73
N VAL A 84 13.52 13.34 -5.19
CA VAL A 84 14.55 12.61 -5.94
C VAL A 84 14.58 11.12 -5.63
N ASP A 85 14.86 10.76 -4.37
CA ASP A 85 15.03 9.37 -3.94
C ASP A 85 14.77 9.23 -2.42
N ALA A 86 13.65 8.66 -2.01
CA ALA A 86 13.33 8.57 -0.58
C ALA A 86 14.23 7.57 0.14
N GLU A 87 14.64 6.48 -0.51
CA GLU A 87 15.53 5.49 0.09
C GLU A 87 16.85 6.14 0.51
N LYS A 88 17.45 6.92 -0.40
CA LYS A 88 18.72 7.58 -0.13
C LYS A 88 18.62 8.66 0.96
N PHE A 89 17.55 9.43 0.98
CA PHE A 89 17.47 10.67 1.78
C PHE A 89 16.64 10.55 3.06
N ALA A 90 15.75 9.55 3.17
CA ALA A 90 14.83 9.42 4.31
C ALA A 90 14.90 8.06 5.02
N LEU A 91 15.31 6.96 4.35
CA LEU A 91 15.23 5.62 4.93
C LEU A 91 16.04 5.46 6.20
N SER A 92 17.28 5.96 6.23
CA SER A 92 18.14 5.85 7.43
C SER A 92 17.50 6.49 8.67
N SER A 93 16.79 7.61 8.49
CA SER A 93 16.09 8.31 9.57
C SER A 93 14.88 7.54 10.09
N LEU A 94 14.21 6.78 9.21
CA LEU A 94 12.98 6.06 9.54
C LEU A 94 13.26 4.61 9.97
N LYS A 95 14.31 3.97 9.44
CA LYS A 95 14.62 2.57 9.67
C LYS A 95 14.84 2.21 11.13
N ARG A 96 15.24 3.17 11.96
CA ARG A 96 15.35 3.01 13.42
C ARG A 96 14.04 2.61 14.12
N PHE A 97 12.89 2.73 13.44
CA PHE A 97 11.58 2.36 13.96
C PHE A 97 11.10 0.98 13.46
N GLU A 98 11.96 0.17 12.84
CA GLU A 98 11.60 -1.13 12.25
C GLU A 98 11.13 -2.19 13.26
N ASP A 99 11.46 -2.02 14.55
CA ASP A 99 10.94 -2.89 15.62
C ASP A 99 9.43 -2.68 15.88
N ASP A 100 8.93 -1.47 15.63
CA ASP A 100 7.54 -1.09 15.87
C ASP A 100 6.70 -1.03 14.58
N PHE A 101 7.35 -0.91 13.42
CA PHE A 101 6.71 -0.65 12.14
C PHE A 101 7.22 -1.57 11.04
N LEU A 102 6.32 -1.97 10.16
CA LEU A 102 6.70 -2.45 8.85
C LEU A 102 7.11 -1.24 8.00
N ILE A 103 8.39 -1.15 7.66
CA ILE A 103 8.96 -0.08 6.84
C ILE A 103 9.27 -0.62 5.45
N SER A 104 8.72 0.01 4.42
CA SER A 104 8.90 -0.41 3.02
C SER A 104 9.19 0.77 2.12
N VAL A 105 10.14 0.62 1.21
CA VAL A 105 10.28 1.52 0.05
C VAL A 105 9.13 1.18 -0.91
N SER A 106 8.16 2.07 -1.04
CA SER A 106 6.91 1.87 -1.81
C SER A 106 6.97 2.48 -3.22
N GLY A 107 8.12 3.05 -3.57
CA GLY A 107 8.47 3.60 -4.87
C GLY A 107 9.77 4.39 -4.73
N LYS A 108 10.36 4.84 -5.84
CA LYS A 108 11.62 5.63 -5.81
C LYS A 108 11.54 6.83 -4.87
N ASN A 109 10.38 7.46 -4.79
CA ASN A 109 10.15 8.68 -4.04
C ASN A 109 9.43 8.48 -2.70
N TRP A 110 9.16 7.23 -2.28
CA TRP A 110 8.27 6.97 -1.16
C TRP A 110 8.77 5.89 -0.20
N ILE A 111 8.62 6.17 1.10
CA ILE A 111 8.78 5.19 2.18
C ILE A 111 7.49 5.14 2.98
N ASP A 112 6.97 3.94 3.17
CA ASP A 112 5.76 3.67 3.94
C ASP A 112 6.11 3.07 5.31
N LEU A 113 5.44 3.56 6.35
CA LEU A 113 5.42 3.01 7.72
C LEU A 113 3.99 2.55 8.04
N MET A 114 3.85 1.27 8.37
CA MET A 114 2.57 0.61 8.66
C MET A 114 2.70 -0.27 9.90
N ASN A 115 1.57 -0.69 10.48
CA ASN A 115 1.58 -1.70 11.54
C ASN A 115 2.26 -3.00 11.04
N PRO A 116 3.12 -3.64 11.87
CA PRO A 116 3.71 -4.93 11.55
C PRO A 116 2.66 -5.96 11.16
N GLY A 117 3.02 -6.85 10.22
CA GLY A 117 2.11 -7.89 9.71
C GLY A 117 1.01 -7.39 8.77
N THR A 118 0.89 -6.07 8.53
CA THR A 118 -0.06 -5.53 7.55
C THR A 118 0.42 -5.83 6.13
N ASN A 119 -0.21 -6.79 5.44
CA ASN A 119 0.08 -7.10 4.05
C ASN A 119 -1.18 -7.53 3.27
N LYS A 120 -1.09 -7.55 1.94
CA LYS A 120 -2.22 -7.89 1.05
C LYS A 120 -2.73 -9.33 1.26
N GLY A 121 -1.87 -10.27 1.65
CA GLY A 121 -2.26 -11.65 1.97
C GLY A 121 -3.21 -11.73 3.16
N THR A 122 -2.88 -11.05 4.26
CA THR A 122 -3.77 -10.97 5.43
C THR A 122 -5.12 -10.31 5.10
N ALA A 123 -5.13 -9.34 4.17
CA ALA A 123 -6.34 -8.67 3.71
C ALA A 123 -7.24 -9.62 2.89
N ILE A 124 -6.66 -10.39 1.95
CA ILE A 124 -7.42 -11.37 1.17
C ILE A 124 -7.99 -12.48 2.06
N LYS A 125 -7.21 -13.01 3.00
CA LYS A 125 -7.71 -14.06 3.92
C LYS A 125 -8.93 -13.59 4.72
N LYS A 126 -8.91 -12.36 5.21
CA LYS A 126 -10.07 -11.76 5.90
C LYS A 126 -11.30 -11.66 5.00
N LEU A 127 -11.13 -11.36 3.71
CA LEU A 127 -12.23 -11.33 2.75
C LEU A 127 -12.77 -12.74 2.46
N GLN A 128 -11.88 -13.69 2.25
CA GLN A 128 -12.21 -15.11 2.06
C GLN A 128 -13.04 -15.64 3.23
N ASP A 129 -12.54 -15.47 4.46
CA ASP A 129 -13.23 -15.90 5.69
C ASP A 129 -14.61 -15.25 5.84
N MET A 130 -14.71 -13.94 5.56
CA MET A 130 -15.96 -13.18 5.69
C MET A 130 -17.01 -13.61 4.67
N LEU A 131 -16.58 -13.94 3.45
CA LEU A 131 -17.48 -14.30 2.35
C LEU A 131 -17.74 -15.81 2.27
N GLY A 132 -17.03 -16.62 3.06
CA GLY A 132 -17.08 -18.08 2.96
C GLY A 132 -16.50 -18.60 1.63
N ILE A 133 -15.54 -17.89 1.06
CA ILE A 133 -14.89 -18.21 -0.22
C ILE A 133 -13.52 -18.81 0.06
N SER A 134 -13.21 -19.94 -0.57
CA SER A 134 -11.92 -20.61 -0.41
C SER A 134 -10.80 -19.97 -1.24
N GLU A 135 -9.54 -20.31 -0.93
CA GLU A 135 -8.39 -19.93 -1.75
C GLU A 135 -8.53 -20.46 -3.20
N ASP A 136 -9.15 -21.64 -3.37
CA ASP A 136 -9.43 -22.29 -4.67
C ASP A 136 -10.44 -21.50 -5.51
N GLU A 137 -11.32 -20.74 -4.89
CA GLU A 137 -12.30 -19.88 -5.56
C GLU A 137 -11.78 -18.43 -5.74
N THR A 138 -10.52 -18.18 -5.40
CA THR A 138 -9.95 -16.83 -5.40
C THR A 138 -8.93 -16.64 -6.53
N MET A 139 -9.17 -15.61 -7.35
CA MET A 139 -8.26 -15.14 -8.40
C MET A 139 -7.59 -13.83 -8.01
N ALA A 140 -6.26 -13.77 -8.17
CA ALA A 140 -5.46 -12.59 -7.92
C ALA A 140 -4.43 -12.36 -9.03
N PHE A 141 -4.08 -11.10 -9.22
CA PHE A 141 -3.08 -10.64 -10.17
C PHE A 141 -2.05 -9.80 -9.42
N GLY A 142 -0.76 -9.99 -9.73
CA GLY A 142 0.32 -9.27 -9.07
C GLY A 142 1.52 -9.10 -9.99
N ASP A 143 2.29 -8.06 -9.72
CA ASP A 143 3.47 -7.72 -10.51
C ASP A 143 4.72 -7.46 -9.65
N PHE A 144 4.57 -7.14 -8.37
CA PHE A 144 5.71 -6.79 -7.52
C PHE A 144 5.71 -7.46 -6.13
N LEU A 145 6.83 -7.35 -5.40
CA LEU A 145 7.08 -8.13 -4.18
C LEU A 145 6.05 -7.91 -3.06
N ASN A 146 5.40 -6.75 -3.01
CA ASN A 146 4.32 -6.47 -2.05
C ASN A 146 3.04 -7.31 -2.30
N ASP A 147 2.92 -7.98 -3.45
CA ASP A 147 1.84 -8.91 -3.76
C ASP A 147 2.15 -10.35 -3.36
N LEU A 148 3.40 -10.72 -3.02
CA LEU A 148 3.81 -12.11 -2.79
C LEU A 148 2.87 -12.88 -1.84
N GLU A 149 2.59 -12.32 -0.67
CA GLU A 149 1.71 -12.95 0.34
C GLU A 149 0.26 -13.09 -0.15
N MET A 150 -0.19 -12.16 -0.99
CA MET A 150 -1.50 -12.24 -1.65
C MET A 150 -1.52 -13.39 -2.65
N MET A 151 -0.50 -13.49 -3.50
CA MET A 151 -0.40 -14.54 -4.52
C MET A 151 -0.31 -15.94 -3.91
N ARG A 152 0.30 -16.06 -2.72
CA ARG A 152 0.34 -17.32 -1.94
C ARG A 152 -1.00 -17.72 -1.32
N SER A 153 -1.91 -16.76 -1.14
CA SER A 153 -3.24 -16.97 -0.51
C SER A 153 -4.37 -17.18 -1.53
N CYS A 154 -4.02 -17.31 -2.81
CA CYS A 154 -4.98 -17.47 -3.91
C CYS A 154 -4.53 -18.63 -4.82
N HIS A 155 -5.43 -19.55 -5.13
CA HIS A 155 -5.15 -20.62 -6.07
C HIS A 155 -5.00 -20.08 -7.49
N HIS A 156 -5.88 -19.18 -7.93
CA HIS A 156 -5.81 -18.58 -9.25
C HIS A 156 -4.89 -17.34 -9.23
N SER A 157 -3.61 -17.53 -8.87
CA SER A 157 -2.60 -16.49 -8.77
C SER A 157 -1.85 -16.30 -10.10
N TYR A 158 -2.04 -15.14 -10.72
CA TYR A 158 -1.45 -14.77 -12.02
C TYR A 158 -0.34 -13.72 -11.87
N ALA A 159 0.89 -14.09 -12.20
CA ALA A 159 1.97 -13.12 -12.34
C ALA A 159 1.87 -12.41 -13.69
N MET A 160 1.90 -11.08 -13.69
CA MET A 160 1.97 -10.27 -14.91
C MET A 160 3.27 -10.53 -15.68
N ALA A 161 3.27 -10.40 -17.01
CA ALA A 161 4.47 -10.70 -17.81
C ALA A 161 5.68 -9.82 -17.47
N ASN A 162 5.42 -8.58 -17.04
CA ASN A 162 6.39 -7.58 -16.58
C ASN A 162 6.70 -7.68 -15.07
N SER A 163 6.29 -8.76 -14.41
CA SER A 163 6.44 -8.92 -12.96
C SER A 163 7.88 -9.18 -12.52
N HIS A 164 8.15 -8.88 -11.25
CA HIS A 164 9.40 -9.24 -10.59
C HIS A 164 9.63 -10.77 -10.63
N PRO A 165 10.85 -11.27 -10.93
CA PRO A 165 11.11 -12.71 -11.09
C PRO A 165 10.70 -13.57 -9.88
N GLU A 166 10.91 -13.06 -8.67
CA GLU A 166 10.52 -13.76 -7.44
C GLU A 166 9.00 -13.89 -7.29
N LEU A 167 8.24 -12.86 -7.66
CA LEU A 167 6.77 -12.95 -7.68
C LEU A 167 6.31 -13.94 -8.74
N ALA A 168 6.91 -13.88 -9.93
CA ALA A 168 6.62 -14.83 -10.99
C ALA A 168 6.84 -16.28 -10.51
N ALA A 169 7.93 -16.56 -9.81
CA ALA A 169 8.21 -17.88 -9.26
C ALA A 169 7.17 -18.36 -8.22
N ALA A 170 6.56 -17.44 -7.47
CA ALA A 170 5.55 -17.76 -6.46
C ALA A 170 4.13 -17.98 -7.03
N CYS A 171 3.83 -17.46 -8.23
CA CYS A 171 2.50 -17.53 -8.83
C CYS A 171 2.28 -18.83 -9.62
N ARG A 172 1.07 -19.37 -9.55
CA ARG A 172 0.69 -20.62 -10.26
C ARG A 172 0.49 -20.42 -11.76
N PHE A 173 0.09 -19.21 -12.17
CA PHE A 173 -0.22 -18.88 -13.56
C PHE A 173 0.53 -17.62 -14.03
N ARG A 174 0.48 -17.37 -15.34
CA ARG A 174 1.01 -16.18 -16.01
C ARG A 174 -0.09 -15.43 -16.72
N ALA A 175 -0.06 -14.11 -16.63
CA ALA A 175 -0.88 -13.20 -17.41
C ALA A 175 -0.01 -12.42 -18.40
N PRO A 176 -0.60 -11.86 -19.48
CA PRO A 176 0.07 -10.87 -20.32
C PRO A 176 0.52 -9.63 -19.51
N SER A 177 1.29 -8.74 -20.13
CA SER A 177 1.74 -7.49 -19.49
C SER A 177 0.55 -6.60 -19.09
N ASN A 178 0.77 -5.69 -18.12
CA ASN A 178 -0.18 -4.61 -17.84
C ASN A 178 -0.44 -3.75 -19.10
N ASP A 179 0.57 -3.53 -19.94
CA ASP A 179 0.47 -2.79 -21.21
C ASP A 179 -0.43 -3.49 -22.24
N ASP A 180 -0.66 -4.80 -22.06
CA ASP A 180 -1.50 -5.62 -22.92
C ASP A 180 -2.92 -5.82 -22.37
N ASN A 181 -3.31 -5.14 -21.30
CA ASN A 181 -4.55 -5.42 -20.57
C ASN A 181 -4.61 -6.86 -20.03
N GLY A 182 -3.49 -7.40 -19.54
CA GLY A 182 -3.37 -8.80 -19.14
C GLY A 182 -4.45 -9.27 -18.15
N VAL A 183 -4.76 -8.46 -17.14
CA VAL A 183 -5.83 -8.74 -16.16
C VAL A 183 -7.17 -8.98 -16.87
N MET A 184 -7.60 -8.06 -17.73
CA MET A 184 -8.89 -8.13 -18.41
C MET A 184 -8.97 -9.30 -19.39
N ARG A 185 -7.86 -9.62 -20.07
CA ARG A 185 -7.82 -10.77 -20.99
C ARG A 185 -8.01 -12.08 -20.23
N VAL A 186 -7.31 -12.26 -19.11
CA VAL A 186 -7.43 -13.48 -18.29
C VAL A 186 -8.83 -13.60 -17.69
N ILE A 187 -9.40 -12.53 -17.15
CA ILE A 187 -10.78 -12.56 -16.63
C ILE A 187 -11.76 -12.95 -17.74
N ARG A 188 -11.62 -12.35 -18.93
CA ARG A 188 -12.48 -12.67 -20.07
C ARG A 188 -12.38 -14.14 -20.45
N GLU A 189 -11.17 -14.68 -20.54
CA GLU A 189 -10.92 -16.06 -20.96
C GLU A 189 -11.36 -17.09 -19.90
N LYS A 190 -11.08 -16.82 -18.63
CA LYS A 190 -11.24 -17.82 -17.56
C LYS A 190 -12.57 -17.73 -16.81
N VAL A 191 -13.23 -16.58 -16.84
CA VAL A 191 -14.45 -16.32 -16.04
C VAL A 191 -15.66 -16.01 -16.92
N LEU A 192 -15.47 -15.22 -17.99
CA LEU A 192 -16.59 -14.69 -18.78
C LEU A 192 -16.80 -15.40 -20.12
N ALA A 193 -15.88 -16.27 -20.54
CA ALA A 193 -16.03 -17.07 -21.75
C ALA A 193 -17.08 -18.15 -21.48
N VAL A 194 -18.32 -17.87 -21.87
CA VAL A 194 -19.46 -18.82 -21.93
C VAL A 194 -19.60 -19.29 -23.37
#